data_AF-A0A1Z5H634-F1
#
_entry.id   AF-A0A1Z5H634-F1
#
_cell.length_a   1.000
_cell.length_b   1.000
_cell.length_c   1.000
_cell.angle_alpha   90.00
_cell.angle_beta   90.00
_cell.angle_gamma   90.00
#
_symmetry.space_group_name_H-M   'P 1'
#
loop_
_entity.id
_entity.type
_entity.pdbx_description
1 polymer ?
#
loop_
_entity_poly.entity_id
_entity_poly.type
_entity_poly.pdbx_seq_one_letter_code
_entity_poly.pdbx_strand_id
1 'polypeptide(L)'
;MNFTAQLHEYAQWRKNTAQAIEMYCEWCERYELADEQVTGELLGILNALNSARITLAFAAEFLRGKTELMNALFYSEMGLKLLPSAVESARSCPSELFYDEAGCYIRLLDIDTRLDDSSLIECKRNSENWTQIDLDCDSPEQIQEAFKELLAVKKVSREHAYKLGLWNEREANRSGLLDAEELEIPCWRYALISLPHPILKQGLSILD
;
A
#
# COMPACT_ATOMS: atom_id res chain seq x y z
N MET A 1 14.55 6.17 20.63
CA MET A 1 13.45 7.12 20.35
C MET A 1 13.96 8.25 19.44
N ASN A 2 14.12 8.02 18.13
CA ASN A 2 14.60 9.08 17.21
C ASN A 2 13.89 9.08 15.84
N PHE A 3 13.36 7.93 15.41
CA PHE A 3 12.72 7.80 14.10
C PHE A 3 11.46 8.66 13.92
N THR A 4 10.54 8.68 14.89
CA THR A 4 9.31 9.46 14.81
C THR A 4 9.57 10.97 14.81
N ALA A 5 10.57 11.42 15.57
CA ALA A 5 10.98 12.83 15.57
C ALA A 5 11.58 13.24 14.22
N GLN A 6 12.48 12.43 13.65
CA GLN A 6 13.05 12.67 12.33
C GLN A 6 12.00 12.66 11.21
N LEU A 7 11.03 11.74 11.30
CA LEU A 7 9.90 11.69 10.36
C LEU A 7 9.05 12.97 10.44
N HIS A 8 8.80 13.43 11.67
CA HIS A 8 8.06 14.67 11.90
C HIS A 8 8.81 15.90 11.38
N GLU A 9 10.12 16.00 11.64
CA GLU A 9 10.98 17.08 11.12
C GLU A 9 10.99 17.09 9.60
N TYR A 10 11.10 15.93 8.96
CA TYR A 10 11.03 15.79 7.51
C TYR A 10 9.66 16.24 6.95
N ALA A 11 8.56 15.83 7.59
CA ALA A 11 7.22 16.24 7.20
C ALA A 11 7.01 17.76 7.32
N GLN A 12 7.53 18.37 8.40
CA GLN A 12 7.51 19.82 8.58
C GLN A 12 8.35 20.55 7.52
N TRP A 13 9.57 20.07 7.26
CA TRP A 13 10.43 20.63 6.22
C TRP A 13 9.72 20.63 4.86
N ARG A 14 9.14 19.50 4.47
CA ARG A 14 8.41 19.34 3.20
C ARG A 14 7.26 20.33 3.08
N LYS A 15 6.45 20.47 4.14
CA LYS A 15 5.35 21.43 4.19
C LYS A 15 5.83 22.88 4.06
N ASN A 16 6.88 23.25 4.80
CA ASN A 16 7.43 24.60 4.76
C ASN A 16 8.04 24.93 3.39
N THR A 17 8.69 23.95 2.74
CA THR A 17 9.23 24.12 1.38
C THR A 17 8.12 24.28 0.36
N ALA A 18 7.05 23.45 0.41
CA ALA A 18 5.90 23.60 -0.47
C ALA A 18 5.25 24.98 -0.32
N GLN A 19 5.00 25.42 0.91
CA GLN A 19 4.45 26.74 1.19
C GLN A 19 5.34 27.88 0.68
N ALA A 20 6.67 27.76 0.83
CA ALA A 20 7.59 28.78 0.31
C ALA A 20 7.58 28.86 -1.22
N ILE A 21 7.42 27.72 -1.91
CA ILE A 21 7.28 27.69 -3.37
C ILE A 21 5.94 28.30 -3.80
N GLU A 22 4.83 27.96 -3.14
CA GLU A 22 3.51 28.56 -3.40
C GLU A 22 3.55 30.08 -3.24
N MET A 23 4.11 30.57 -2.13
CA MET A 23 4.28 32.01 -1.89
C MET A 23 5.16 32.69 -2.95
N TYR A 24 6.17 31.99 -3.47
CA TYR A 24 7.01 32.50 -4.54
C TYR A 24 6.25 32.58 -5.87
N CYS A 25 5.46 31.56 -6.22
CA CYS A 25 4.58 31.59 -7.38
C CYS A 25 3.59 32.76 -7.31
N GLU A 26 2.89 32.91 -6.19
CA GLU A 26 1.95 34.03 -5.97
C GLU A 26 2.62 35.40 -6.06
N TRP A 27 3.87 35.51 -5.58
CA TRP A 27 4.66 36.73 -5.68
C TRP A 27 5.02 37.05 -7.14
N CYS A 28 5.49 36.06 -7.91
CA CYS A 28 5.80 36.22 -9.33
C CYS A 28 4.56 36.65 -10.13
N GLU A 29 3.41 36.04 -9.87
CA GLU A 29 2.14 36.42 -10.51
C GLU A 29 1.76 37.87 -10.18
N ARG A 30 1.86 38.27 -8.91
CA ARG A 30 1.48 39.62 -8.45
C ARG A 30 2.30 40.73 -9.09
N TYR A 31 3.57 40.48 -9.39
CA TYR A 31 4.48 41.48 -9.97
C TYR A 31 4.67 41.30 -11.49
N GLU A 32 3.87 40.46 -12.15
CA GLU A 32 3.97 40.18 -13.58
C GLU A 32 5.35 39.65 -14.01
N LEU A 33 5.99 38.90 -13.10
CA LEU A 33 7.28 38.23 -13.29
C LEU A 33 7.12 36.72 -13.58
N ALA A 34 5.87 36.25 -13.71
CA ALA A 34 5.58 34.86 -13.99
C ALA A 34 6.01 34.48 -15.41
N ASP A 35 6.89 33.49 -15.50
CA ASP A 35 7.29 32.85 -16.74
C ASP A 35 6.63 31.47 -16.81
N GLU A 36 5.98 31.13 -17.91
CA GLU A 36 5.21 29.88 -18.05
C GLU A 36 6.08 28.63 -17.83
N GLN A 37 7.33 28.64 -18.30
CA GLN A 37 8.24 27.53 -18.12
C GLN A 37 8.63 27.37 -16.65
N VAL A 38 9.02 28.47 -16.00
CA VAL A 38 9.40 28.47 -14.57
C VAL A 38 8.21 28.05 -13.69
N THR A 39 7.01 28.58 -13.97
CA THR A 39 5.80 28.18 -13.24
C THR A 39 5.49 26.70 -13.42
N GLY A 40 5.63 26.16 -14.63
CA GLY A 40 5.46 24.73 -14.90
C GLY A 40 6.44 23.86 -14.11
N GLU A 41 7.71 24.26 -14.03
CA GLU A 41 8.73 23.57 -13.24
C GLU A 41 8.41 23.61 -11.74
N LEU A 42 8.01 24.78 -11.21
CA LEU A 42 7.64 24.95 -9.80
C LEU A 42 6.40 24.13 -9.43
N LEU A 43 5.38 24.09 -10.29
CA LEU A 43 4.21 23.23 -10.11
C LEU A 43 4.59 21.75 -10.14
N GLY A 44 5.55 21.35 -10.99
CA GLY A 44 6.12 20.00 -10.99
C GLY A 44 6.79 19.65 -9.66
N ILE A 45 7.59 20.57 -9.12
CA ILE A 45 8.24 20.40 -7.81
C ILE A 45 7.20 20.32 -6.69
N LEU A 46 6.17 21.18 -6.70
CA LEU A 46 5.08 21.14 -5.73
C LEU A 46 4.36 19.79 -5.75
N ASN A 47 4.01 19.29 -6.94
CA ASN A 47 3.39 17.98 -7.08
C ASN A 47 4.29 16.86 -6.56
N ALA A 48 5.60 16.92 -6.83
CA ALA A 48 6.56 15.96 -6.31
C ALA A 48 6.68 16.03 -4.78
N LEU A 49 6.71 17.21 -4.19
CA LEU A 49 6.75 17.40 -2.73
C LEU A 49 5.45 16.91 -2.06
N ASN A 50 4.30 17.21 -2.64
CA ASN A 50 3.00 16.80 -2.08
C ASN A 50 2.75 15.29 -2.19
N SER A 51 3.26 14.64 -3.24
CA SER A 51 3.15 13.19 -3.42
C SER A 51 4.29 12.38 -2.79
N ALA A 52 5.36 13.02 -2.33
CA ALA A 52 6.52 12.33 -1.77
C ALA A 52 6.17 11.57 -0.48
N ARG A 53 6.47 10.28 -0.46
CA ARG A 53 6.30 9.39 0.70
C ARG A 53 7.62 8.68 1.00
N ILE A 54 7.91 8.50 2.29
CA ILE A 54 8.98 7.61 2.74
C ILE A 54 8.40 6.20 2.80
N THR A 55 8.85 5.31 1.92
CA THR A 55 8.37 3.93 1.90
C THR A 55 9.30 3.04 2.70
N LEU A 56 8.79 2.45 3.78
CA LEU A 56 9.45 1.41 4.54
C LEU A 56 9.02 0.05 3.98
N ALA A 57 9.89 -0.56 3.18
CA ALA A 57 9.65 -1.90 2.65
C ALA A 57 10.26 -2.94 3.59
N PHE A 58 9.43 -3.86 4.07
CA PHE A 58 9.92 -4.99 4.83
C PHE A 58 10.23 -6.14 3.86
N ALA A 59 11.49 -6.56 3.79
CA ALA A 59 11.90 -7.72 2.98
C ALA A 59 12.50 -8.77 3.92
N ALA A 60 11.75 -9.83 4.20
CA ALA A 60 12.18 -10.92 5.07
C ALA A 60 11.63 -12.26 4.54
N GLU A 61 12.34 -13.36 4.84
CA GLU A 61 11.82 -14.71 4.64
C GLU A 61 10.49 -14.90 5.40
N PHE A 62 9.56 -15.65 4.81
CA PHE A 62 8.29 -16.04 5.44
C PHE A 62 8.53 -16.45 6.90
N LEU A 63 7.71 -15.91 7.83
CA LEU A 63 7.63 -16.25 9.27
C LEU A 63 8.53 -15.48 10.26
N ARG A 64 9.39 -14.54 9.86
CA ARG A 64 10.26 -13.82 10.82
C ARG A 64 9.65 -12.56 11.46
N GLY A 65 8.41 -12.64 11.97
CA GLY A 65 7.82 -11.58 12.81
C GLY A 65 7.63 -10.22 12.13
N LYS A 66 7.58 -10.20 10.80
CA LYS A 66 7.39 -9.00 9.97
C LYS A 66 6.04 -8.34 10.23
N THR A 67 5.00 -9.16 10.23
CA THR A 67 3.64 -8.77 10.55
C THR A 67 3.51 -8.36 12.01
N GLU A 68 4.20 -9.02 12.93
CA GLU A 68 4.27 -8.62 14.33
C GLU A 68 4.98 -7.27 14.51
N LEU A 69 6.02 -6.97 13.72
CA LEU A 69 6.70 -5.68 13.74
C LEU A 69 5.81 -4.57 13.17
N MET A 70 5.11 -4.82 12.05
CA MET A 70 4.10 -3.89 11.52
C MET A 70 3.00 -3.66 12.56
N ASN A 71 2.44 -4.72 13.13
CA ASN A 71 1.45 -4.61 14.19
C ASN A 71 2.01 -3.83 15.38
N ALA A 72 3.24 -4.07 15.83
CA ALA A 72 3.84 -3.31 16.92
C ALA A 72 4.00 -1.82 16.62
N LEU A 73 4.27 -1.43 15.37
CA LEU A 73 4.34 -0.02 14.95
C LEU A 73 3.00 0.69 15.03
N PHE A 74 1.89 -0.02 14.81
CA PHE A 74 0.54 0.55 14.83
C PHE A 74 -0.21 0.34 16.15
N TYR A 75 0.17 -0.67 16.93
CA TYR A 75 -0.52 -1.06 18.16
C TYR A 75 -0.48 0.02 19.24
N SER A 76 0.60 0.82 19.31
CA SER A 76 0.72 1.86 20.33
C SER A 76 -0.32 2.98 20.21
N GLU A 77 -0.81 3.25 19.00
CA GLU A 77 -1.76 4.32 18.73
C GLU A 77 -3.18 3.79 18.50
N MET A 78 -3.33 2.63 17.84
CA MET A 78 -4.65 2.05 17.54
C MET A 78 -5.12 1.00 18.55
N GLY A 79 -4.23 0.47 19.40
CA GLY A 79 -4.57 -0.55 20.39
C GLY A 79 -5.00 -1.90 19.79
N LEU A 80 -4.80 -2.10 18.49
CA LEU A 80 -5.35 -3.21 17.73
C LEU A 80 -4.28 -3.90 16.89
N LYS A 81 -4.43 -5.21 16.74
CA LYS A 81 -3.64 -6.02 15.82
C LYS A 81 -4.30 -5.92 14.44
N LEU A 82 -3.76 -5.04 13.59
CA LEU A 82 -4.31 -4.75 12.27
C LEU A 82 -4.17 -5.95 11.32
N LEU A 83 -2.95 -6.43 11.14
CA LEU A 83 -2.66 -7.52 10.21
C LEU A 83 -2.83 -8.87 10.90
N PRO A 84 -3.57 -9.82 10.29
CA PRO A 84 -3.64 -11.19 10.80
C PRO A 84 -2.24 -11.81 10.82
N SER A 85 -1.92 -12.62 11.84
CA SER A 85 -0.56 -13.16 11.98
C SER A 85 -0.16 -14.01 10.77
N ALA A 86 1.01 -13.70 10.20
CA ALA A 86 1.58 -14.42 9.05
C ALA A 86 1.91 -15.90 9.29
N VAL A 87 1.73 -16.39 10.53
CA VAL A 87 1.88 -17.82 10.86
C VAL A 87 0.84 -18.67 10.12
N GLU A 88 -0.28 -18.08 9.66
CA GLU A 88 -1.40 -18.84 9.11
C GLU A 88 -1.44 -18.98 7.58
N SER A 89 -0.63 -18.25 6.79
CA SER A 89 -0.59 -18.52 5.33
C SER A 89 0.58 -17.87 4.60
N ALA A 90 1.36 -18.66 3.85
CA ALA A 90 2.34 -18.19 2.87
C ALA A 90 1.70 -17.54 1.61
N ARG A 91 0.38 -17.26 1.66
CA ARG A 91 -0.43 -16.77 0.54
C ARG A 91 -1.04 -15.39 0.81
N SER A 92 -0.43 -14.58 1.70
CA SER A 92 -0.93 -13.23 1.96
C SER A 92 -0.78 -12.35 0.72
N CYS A 93 -1.80 -11.55 0.43
CA CYS A 93 -1.73 -10.53 -0.60
C CYS A 93 -0.67 -9.47 -0.22
N PRO A 94 0.26 -9.11 -1.12
CA PRO A 94 1.15 -7.97 -0.90
C PRO A 94 0.33 -6.72 -0.60
N SER A 95 0.73 -5.96 0.42
CA SER A 95 -0.07 -4.84 0.91
C SER A 95 0.77 -3.58 1.13
N GLU A 96 0.18 -2.43 0.84
CA GLU A 96 0.77 -1.12 1.09
C GLU A 96 -0.14 -0.33 2.03
N LEU A 97 0.39 0.09 3.18
CA LEU A 97 -0.31 0.91 4.16
C LEU A 97 0.18 2.35 4.05
N PHE A 98 -0.74 3.29 3.89
CA PHE A 98 -0.44 4.72 3.77
C PHE A 98 -1.58 5.56 4.34
N TYR A 99 -1.45 6.88 4.25
CA TYR A 99 -2.53 7.82 4.53
C TYR A 99 -2.98 8.51 3.25
N ASP A 100 -4.29 8.51 3.03
CA ASP A 100 -4.98 9.27 2.00
C ASP A 100 -5.94 10.27 2.65
N GLU A 101 -5.99 11.49 2.13
CA GLU A 101 -6.96 12.50 2.56
C GLU A 101 -8.39 12.14 2.15
N ALA A 102 -8.55 11.29 1.12
CA ALA A 102 -9.85 10.81 0.66
C ALA A 102 -10.59 9.96 1.71
N GLY A 103 -9.88 9.34 2.67
CA GLY A 103 -10.49 8.61 3.77
C GLY A 103 -9.81 7.29 4.13
N CYS A 104 -10.58 6.42 4.78
CA CYS A 104 -10.18 5.16 5.41
C CYS A 104 -10.76 4.01 4.60
N TYR A 105 -9.91 3.23 3.93
CA TYR A 105 -10.39 2.21 2.99
C TYR A 105 -9.34 1.13 2.73
N ILE A 106 -9.80 -0.02 2.23
CA ILE A 106 -8.97 -1.04 1.60
C ILE A 106 -9.37 -1.12 0.13
N ARG A 107 -8.41 -1.03 -0.78
CA ARG A 107 -8.61 -1.33 -2.20
C ARG A 107 -7.85 -2.59 -2.55
N LEU A 108 -8.55 -3.52 -3.19
CA LEU A 108 -8.05 -4.84 -3.53
C LEU A 108 -8.03 -5.00 -5.05
N LEU A 109 -6.89 -5.39 -5.58
CA LEU A 109 -6.71 -5.67 -7.00
C LEU A 109 -6.90 -7.17 -7.24
N ASP A 110 -7.81 -7.55 -8.13
CA ASP A 110 -8.07 -8.96 -8.44
C ASP A 110 -6.80 -9.67 -8.91
N ILE A 111 -6.58 -10.90 -8.45
CA ILE A 111 -5.47 -11.75 -8.89
C ILE A 111 -5.50 -12.00 -10.39
N ASP A 112 -6.69 -12.03 -11.01
CA ASP A 112 -6.85 -12.31 -12.43
C ASP A 112 -6.30 -11.18 -13.32
N THR A 113 -6.06 -9.98 -12.77
CA THR A 113 -5.34 -8.90 -13.48
C THR A 113 -3.91 -9.28 -13.87
N ARG A 114 -3.37 -10.39 -13.34
CA ARG A 114 -2.08 -10.95 -13.80
C ARG A 114 -2.16 -11.59 -15.18
N LEU A 115 -3.37 -11.88 -15.67
CA LEU A 115 -3.61 -12.35 -17.04
C LEU A 115 -3.57 -11.21 -18.05
N ASP A 116 -3.81 -9.98 -17.59
CA ASP A 116 -3.69 -8.78 -18.40
C ASP A 116 -2.21 -8.41 -18.55
N ASP A 117 -1.81 -7.88 -19.71
CA ASP A 117 -0.45 -7.35 -19.95
C ASP A 117 -0.15 -6.06 -19.15
N SER A 118 -1.07 -5.63 -18.28
CA SER A 118 -0.94 -4.42 -17.47
C SER A 118 -0.01 -4.63 -16.28
N SER A 119 0.97 -3.73 -16.16
CA SER A 119 1.85 -3.67 -15.00
C SER A 119 1.08 -3.22 -13.75
N LEU A 120 1.59 -3.58 -12.56
CA LEU A 120 0.99 -3.13 -11.30
C LEU A 120 0.94 -1.60 -11.19
N ILE A 121 1.93 -0.89 -11.76
CA ILE A 121 1.99 0.57 -11.76
C ILE A 121 0.85 1.16 -12.59
N GLU A 122 0.55 0.56 -13.75
CA GLU A 122 -0.59 0.95 -14.58
C GLU A 122 -1.91 0.62 -13.87
N CYS A 123 -2.02 -0.56 -13.25
CA CYS A 123 -3.19 -0.90 -12.43
C CYS A 123 -3.39 0.10 -11.29
N LYS A 124 -2.34 0.58 -10.61
CA LYS A 124 -2.47 1.60 -9.56
C LYS A 124 -2.98 2.95 -10.10
N ARG A 125 -2.77 3.26 -11.38
CA ARG A 125 -3.29 4.47 -12.03
C ARG A 125 -4.73 4.31 -12.50
N ASN A 126 -5.16 3.09 -12.84
CA ASN A 126 -6.52 2.82 -13.26
C ASN A 126 -7.38 2.26 -12.12
N SER A 127 -8.35 3.05 -11.64
CA SER A 127 -9.23 2.67 -10.53
C SER A 127 -10.27 1.60 -10.88
N GLU A 128 -10.49 1.27 -12.16
CA GLU A 128 -11.58 0.38 -12.58
C GLU A 128 -11.45 -1.06 -12.08
N ASN A 129 -10.23 -1.57 -11.91
CA ASN A 129 -9.98 -2.96 -11.52
C ASN A 129 -9.86 -3.16 -10.00
N TRP A 130 -10.17 -2.13 -9.20
CA TRP A 130 -10.05 -2.18 -7.75
C TRP A 130 -11.40 -2.35 -7.07
N THR A 131 -11.49 -3.35 -6.22
CA THR A 131 -12.59 -3.51 -5.27
C THR A 131 -12.30 -2.66 -4.04
N GLN A 132 -13.13 -1.66 -3.75
CA GLN A 132 -12.98 -0.82 -2.55
C GLN A 132 -13.88 -1.33 -1.41
N ILE A 133 -13.31 -1.41 -0.22
CA ILE A 133 -13.98 -1.67 1.05
C ILE A 133 -13.77 -0.42 1.91
N ASP A 134 -14.85 0.30 2.20
CA ASP A 134 -14.78 1.46 3.09
C ASP A 134 -14.65 0.99 4.54
N LEU A 135 -13.73 1.62 5.27
CA LEU A 135 -13.46 1.32 6.67
C LEU A 135 -14.03 2.42 7.56
N ASP A 136 -14.76 2.04 8.61
CA ASP A 136 -15.01 2.91 9.74
C ASP A 136 -13.80 2.85 10.69
N CYS A 137 -13.03 3.94 10.78
CA CYS A 137 -11.87 3.96 11.65
C CYS A 137 -12.26 3.98 13.14
N ASP A 138 -13.53 4.25 13.47
CA ASP A 138 -14.07 4.20 14.83
C ASP A 138 -14.57 2.79 15.22
N SER A 139 -14.60 1.83 14.28
CA SER A 139 -14.99 0.43 14.52
C SER A 139 -13.81 -0.54 14.36
N PRO A 140 -13.10 -0.86 15.46
CA PRO A 140 -12.05 -1.87 15.51
C PRO A 140 -12.43 -3.23 14.90
N GLU A 141 -13.67 -3.67 15.15
CA GLU A 141 -14.18 -4.95 14.70
C GLU A 141 -14.37 -4.97 13.18
N GLN A 142 -14.88 -3.88 12.59
CA GLN A 142 -15.02 -3.78 11.14
C GLN A 142 -13.65 -3.77 10.45
N ILE A 143 -12.68 -3.05 11.01
CA ILE A 143 -11.31 -3.03 10.46
C ILE A 143 -10.73 -4.45 10.47
N GLN A 144 -10.82 -5.17 11.60
CA GLN A 144 -10.32 -6.54 11.67
C GLN A 144 -11.01 -7.48 10.68
N GLU A 145 -12.34 -7.36 10.51
CA GLU A 145 -13.07 -8.17 9.55
C GLU A 145 -12.63 -7.86 8.11
N ALA A 146 -12.48 -6.59 7.76
CA ALA A 146 -12.02 -6.19 6.42
C ALA A 146 -10.59 -6.67 6.13
N PHE A 147 -9.72 -6.70 7.14
CA PHE A 147 -8.35 -7.21 7.00
C PHE A 147 -8.28 -8.73 6.77
N LYS A 148 -9.32 -9.50 7.11
CA LYS A 148 -9.39 -10.93 6.75
C LYS A 148 -9.47 -11.13 5.24
N GLU A 149 -10.01 -10.15 4.52
CA GLU A 149 -10.11 -10.20 3.06
C GLU A 149 -8.72 -10.28 2.38
N LEU A 150 -7.67 -9.76 3.02
CA LEU A 150 -6.29 -9.87 2.56
C LEU A 150 -5.76 -11.32 2.51
N LEU A 151 -6.42 -12.22 3.24
CA LEU A 151 -6.12 -13.66 3.28
C LEU A 151 -7.11 -14.48 2.45
N ALA A 152 -8.06 -13.85 1.75
CA ALA A 152 -9.04 -14.56 0.95
C ALA A 152 -8.36 -15.39 -0.14
N VAL A 153 -8.79 -16.65 -0.26
CA VAL A 153 -8.30 -17.60 -1.24
C VAL A 153 -9.45 -18.13 -2.09
N LYS A 154 -9.16 -18.39 -3.37
CA LYS A 154 -10.07 -19.05 -4.30
C LYS A 154 -9.45 -20.33 -4.85
N LYS A 155 -10.29 -21.34 -5.10
CA LYS A 155 -9.89 -22.58 -5.77
C LYS A 155 -9.97 -22.39 -7.27
N VAL A 156 -8.90 -22.74 -7.96
CA VAL A 156 -8.79 -22.64 -9.43
C VAL A 156 -8.15 -23.91 -9.99
N SER A 157 -8.35 -24.16 -11.28
CA SER A 157 -7.65 -25.26 -11.95
C SER A 157 -6.15 -25.01 -11.98
N ARG A 158 -5.36 -26.10 -12.02
CA ARG A 158 -3.91 -26.04 -12.19
C ARG A 158 -3.50 -25.22 -13.41
N GLU A 159 -4.23 -25.33 -14.51
CA GLU A 159 -3.96 -24.55 -15.74
C GLU A 159 -4.12 -23.04 -15.50
N HIS A 160 -5.17 -22.63 -14.77
CA HIS A 160 -5.39 -21.21 -14.44
C HIS A 160 -4.30 -20.67 -13.53
N ALA A 161 -3.95 -21.40 -12.47
CA ALA A 161 -2.85 -21.02 -11.58
C ALA A 161 -1.51 -20.91 -12.33
N TYR A 162 -1.26 -21.77 -13.32
CA TYR A 162 -0.10 -21.68 -14.19
C TYR A 162 -0.10 -20.42 -15.05
N LYS A 163 -1.23 -20.06 -15.68
CA LYS A 163 -1.38 -18.81 -16.45
C LYS A 163 -1.14 -17.57 -15.58
N LEU A 164 -1.56 -17.61 -14.31
CA LEU A 164 -1.29 -16.56 -13.34
C LEU A 164 0.17 -16.53 -12.85
N GLY A 165 1.00 -17.53 -13.20
CA GLY A 165 2.37 -17.66 -12.71
C GLY A 165 2.46 -18.01 -11.22
N LEU A 166 1.41 -18.62 -10.65
CA LEU A 166 1.31 -19.04 -9.25
C LEU A 166 1.52 -20.55 -9.08
N TRP A 167 1.88 -21.26 -10.15
CA TRP A 167 2.20 -22.69 -10.13
C TRP A 167 3.66 -22.95 -10.48
N ASN A 168 4.35 -23.70 -9.62
CA ASN A 168 5.70 -24.16 -9.85
C ASN A 168 5.83 -25.64 -9.47
N GLU A 169 6.21 -26.51 -10.41
CA GLU A 169 6.32 -27.95 -10.19
C GLU A 169 7.29 -28.32 -9.05
N ARG A 170 8.37 -27.56 -8.86
CA ARG A 170 9.35 -27.82 -7.79
C ARG A 170 8.79 -27.49 -6.41
N GLU A 171 7.93 -26.48 -6.31
CA GLU A 171 7.23 -26.13 -5.07
C GLU A 171 6.09 -27.10 -4.80
N ALA A 172 5.29 -27.41 -5.83
CA ALA A 172 4.24 -28.40 -5.76
C ALA A 172 4.75 -29.77 -5.30
N ASN A 173 5.93 -30.20 -5.77
CA ASN A 173 6.55 -31.46 -5.34
C ASN A 173 6.93 -31.44 -3.85
N ARG A 174 7.53 -30.34 -3.38
CA ARG A 174 7.88 -30.16 -1.96
C ARG A 174 6.66 -30.13 -1.04
N SER A 175 5.53 -29.61 -1.55
CA SER A 175 4.27 -29.49 -0.80
C SER A 175 3.30 -30.66 -1.03
N GLY A 176 3.68 -31.69 -1.80
CA GLY A 176 2.83 -32.85 -2.08
C GLY A 176 1.59 -32.55 -2.94
N LEU A 177 1.59 -31.44 -3.68
CA LEU A 177 0.48 -30.94 -4.50
C LEU A 177 0.61 -31.27 -5.99
N LEU A 178 1.65 -32.00 -6.41
CA LEU A 178 1.95 -32.29 -7.83
C LEU A 178 0.76 -32.81 -8.64
N ASP A 179 -0.05 -33.69 -8.04
CA ASP A 179 -1.18 -34.36 -8.68
C ASP A 179 -2.52 -33.66 -8.42
N ALA A 180 -2.51 -32.49 -7.76
CA ALA A 180 -3.73 -31.72 -7.51
C ALA A 180 -4.24 -31.07 -8.81
N GLU A 181 -5.48 -31.37 -9.19
CA GLU A 181 -6.15 -30.72 -10.33
C GLU A 181 -6.63 -29.29 -9.99
N GLU A 182 -6.95 -29.05 -8.72
CA GLU A 182 -7.35 -27.75 -8.18
C GLU A 182 -6.37 -27.25 -7.13
N LEU A 183 -6.15 -25.93 -7.13
CA LEU A 183 -5.22 -25.23 -6.25
C LEU A 183 -5.88 -24.05 -5.60
N GLU A 184 -5.54 -23.81 -4.33
CA GLU A 184 -5.92 -22.59 -3.61
C GLU A 184 -4.88 -21.50 -3.86
N ILE A 185 -5.33 -20.40 -4.47
CA ILE A 185 -4.53 -19.20 -4.73
C ILE A 185 -5.14 -18.00 -4.00
N PRO A 186 -4.36 -16.92 -3.74
CA PRO A 186 -4.93 -15.67 -3.24
C PRO A 186 -5.99 -15.12 -4.19
N CYS A 187 -7.06 -14.54 -3.65
CA CYS A 187 -8.04 -13.79 -4.44
C CYS A 187 -7.45 -12.49 -5.00
N TRP A 188 -6.45 -11.92 -4.33
CA TRP A 188 -5.97 -10.57 -4.57
C TRP A 188 -4.49 -10.54 -4.99
N ARG A 189 -4.17 -9.73 -6.01
CA ARG A 189 -2.81 -9.45 -6.48
C ARG A 189 -2.10 -8.44 -5.58
N TYR A 190 -2.82 -7.44 -5.11
CA TYR A 190 -2.27 -6.33 -4.34
C TYR A 190 -3.35 -5.62 -3.51
N ALA A 191 -2.98 -5.10 -2.34
CA ALA A 191 -3.86 -4.33 -1.48
C ALA A 191 -3.30 -2.94 -1.18
N LEU A 192 -4.13 -1.91 -1.33
CA LEU A 192 -3.86 -0.53 -0.91
C LEU A 192 -4.72 -0.21 0.30
N ILE A 193 -4.10 0.15 1.41
CA ILE A 193 -4.77 0.34 2.70
C ILE A 193 -4.51 1.77 3.17
N SER A 194 -5.57 2.58 3.23
CA SER A 194 -5.51 3.92 3.80
C SER A 194 -6.02 3.90 5.24
N LEU A 195 -5.18 4.34 6.18
CA LEU A 195 -5.53 4.44 7.60
C LEU A 195 -5.09 5.79 8.19
N PRO A 196 -5.90 6.42 9.08
CA PRO A 196 -5.61 7.72 9.66
C PRO A 196 -4.59 7.67 10.81
N HIS A 197 -3.45 6.99 10.62
CA HIS A 197 -2.43 6.83 11.64
C HIS A 197 -1.43 8.01 11.68
N PRO A 198 -0.97 8.48 12.86
CA PRO A 198 -0.07 9.63 12.97
C PRO A 198 1.21 9.56 12.11
N ILE A 199 1.89 8.41 12.08
CA ILE A 199 3.12 8.26 11.27
C ILE A 199 2.81 8.19 9.76
N LEU A 200 1.65 7.63 9.37
CA LEU A 200 1.25 7.56 7.96
C LEU A 200 0.86 8.96 7.45
N LYS A 201 0.17 9.76 8.28
CA LYS A 201 -0.13 11.18 8.04
C LYS A 201 1.13 12.03 7.85
N GLN A 202 2.24 11.65 8.47
CA GLN A 202 3.54 12.30 8.27
C GLN A 202 4.23 11.90 6.94
N GLY A 203 3.59 11.05 6.13
CA GLY A 203 4.09 10.63 4.83
C GLY A 203 4.91 9.34 4.86
N LEU A 204 4.81 8.54 5.93
CA LEU A 204 5.29 7.16 5.89
C LEU A 204 4.31 6.29 5.09
N SER A 205 4.82 5.46 4.20
CA SER A 205 4.13 4.32 3.62
C SER A 205 4.86 3.05 4.05
N ILE A 206 4.13 1.98 4.31
CA ILE A 206 4.70 0.69 4.65
C ILE A 206 4.33 -0.30 3.58
N LEU A 207 5.33 -0.96 3.01
CA LEU A 207 5.16 -2.06 2.07
C LEU A 207 5.49 -3.38 2.77
N ASP A 208 4.51 -4.28 2.76
CA ASP A 208 4.71 -5.71 3.05
C ASP A 208 5.18 -6.44 1.78
#